data_AF-A0AAD8DLB9-F1
#
_entry.id   AF-A0AAD8DLB9-F1
#
_cell.length_a   1.000
_cell.length_b   1.000
_cell.length_c   1.000
_cell.angle_alpha   90.00
_cell.angle_beta   90.00
_cell.angle_gamma   90.00
#
_symmetry.space_group_name_H-M   'P 1'
#
loop_
_entity.id
_entity.type
_entity.pdbx_description
1 polymer ?
#
loop_
_entity_poly.entity_id
_entity_poly.type
_entity_poly.pdbx_seq_one_letter_code
_entity_poly.pdbx_strand_id
1 'polypeptide(L)'
;MDAVWYCFVIQSPYRWVHLLFSFLLHTVPACLADGVCVLLNKPPRLKKTYATITKMATTTAFYTNNNWVFDDSNTGALYNNLSESDKVIYHCDITDVEWTEQIVLCNQYRRSLAK
;
A
#
# COMPACT_ATOMS: atom_id res chain seq x y z
N MET A 1 -23.21 -5.28 2.10
CA MET A 1 -22.48 -6.47 1.59
C MET A 1 -21.49 -6.82 2.67
N ASP A 2 -21.77 -7.90 3.39
CA ASP A 2 -20.88 -8.36 4.46
C ASP A 2 -19.69 -9.10 3.85
N ALA A 3 -18.49 -8.81 4.33
CA ALA A 3 -17.28 -9.44 3.83
C ALA A 3 -17.25 -10.90 4.29
N VAL A 4 -17.18 -11.85 3.34
CA VAL A 4 -16.98 -13.28 3.65
C VAL A 4 -15.59 -13.53 4.22
N TRP A 5 -14.61 -12.67 3.90
CA TRP A 5 -13.25 -12.74 4.42
C TRP A 5 -12.59 -11.35 4.44
N TYR A 6 -11.77 -11.08 5.47
CA TYR A 6 -11.00 -9.84 5.58
C TYR A 6 -9.66 -9.93 4.85
N CYS A 7 -9.29 -8.88 4.11
CA CYS A 7 -7.97 -8.80 3.49
C CYS A 7 -6.89 -8.82 4.60
N PHE A 8 -5.96 -9.77 4.50
CA PHE A 8 -4.84 -9.89 5.43
C PHE A 8 -3.55 -10.10 4.64
N VAL A 9 -2.43 -9.70 5.24
CA VAL A 9 -1.09 -9.85 4.66
C VAL A 9 -0.20 -10.53 5.69
N ILE A 10 0.57 -11.53 5.24
CA ILE A 10 1.62 -12.16 6.05
C ILE A 10 2.95 -11.60 5.57
N GLN A 11 3.69 -10.95 6.46
CA GLN A 11 5.03 -10.43 6.20
C GLN A 11 6.06 -11.24 6.98
N SER A 12 7.23 -11.43 6.39
CA SER A 12 8.35 -12.12 7.03
C SER A 12 9.65 -11.39 6.67
N PRO A 13 10.57 -11.20 7.63
CA PRO A 13 11.88 -10.64 7.34
C PRO A 13 12.75 -11.60 6.50
N TYR A 14 12.39 -12.88 6.44
CA TYR A 14 13.17 -13.89 5.74
C TYR A 14 12.64 -14.14 4.32
N ARG A 15 13.49 -13.89 3.32
CA ARG A 15 13.15 -14.08 1.90
C ARG A 15 12.68 -15.51 1.59
N TRP A 16 13.29 -16.53 2.20
CA TRP A 16 12.90 -17.92 1.95
C TRP A 16 11.51 -18.25 2.49
N VAL A 17 11.12 -17.69 3.65
CA VAL A 17 9.77 -17.84 4.21
C VAL A 17 8.75 -17.16 3.29
N HIS A 18 9.07 -15.96 2.79
CA HIS A 18 8.22 -15.27 1.82
C HIS A 18 8.02 -16.10 0.53
N LEU A 19 9.08 -16.71 0.00
CA LEU A 19 9.00 -17.58 -1.18
C LEU A 19 8.17 -18.84 -0.90
N LEU A 20 8.36 -19.46 0.26
CA LEU A 20 7.59 -20.63 0.68
C LEU A 20 6.09 -20.33 0.77
N PHE A 21 5.71 -19.25 1.47
CA PHE A 21 4.31 -18.83 1.57
C PHE A 21 3.75 -18.38 0.23
N SER A 22 4.52 -17.66 -0.58
CA SER A 22 4.06 -17.26 -1.92
C SER A 22 3.79 -18.49 -2.80
N PHE A 23 4.63 -19.52 -2.72
CA PHE A 23 4.39 -20.76 -3.44
C PHE A 23 3.13 -21.48 -2.95
N LEU A 24 3.00 -21.69 -1.63
CA LEU A 24 1.91 -22.47 -1.03
C LEU A 24 0.56 -21.75 -1.05
N LEU A 25 0.52 -20.44 -0.79
CA LEU A 25 -0.72 -19.67 -0.63
C LEU A 25 -1.15 -18.92 -1.90
N HIS A 26 -0.25 -18.74 -2.86
CA HIS A 26 -0.56 -18.04 -4.11
C HIS A 26 -0.38 -18.94 -5.33
N THR A 27 0.81 -19.50 -5.55
CA THR A 27 1.10 -20.28 -6.77
C THR A 27 0.27 -21.56 -6.86
N VAL A 28 0.25 -22.38 -5.81
CA VAL A 28 -0.49 -23.66 -5.80
C VAL A 28 -2.00 -23.42 -5.97
N PRO A 29 -2.67 -22.54 -5.18
CA PRO A 29 -4.10 -22.28 -5.34
C PRO A 29 -4.44 -21.69 -6.70
N ALA A 30 -3.61 -20.77 -7.22
CA ALA A 30 -3.82 -20.19 -8.55
C ALA A 30 -3.76 -21.25 -9.65
N CYS A 31 -2.77 -22.16 -9.60
CA CYS A 31 -2.65 -23.25 -10.56
C CYS A 31 -3.85 -24.20 -10.51
N LEU A 32 -4.30 -24.58 -9.31
CA LEU A 32 -5.46 -25.46 -9.13
C LEU A 32 -6.74 -24.80 -9.66
N ALA A 33 -7.03 -23.56 -9.24
CA ALA A 33 -8.24 -22.86 -9.63
C ALA A 33 -8.25 -22.50 -11.12
N ASP A 34 -7.13 -22.01 -11.69
CA ASP A 34 -7.04 -21.78 -13.13
C ASP A 34 -7.13 -23.11 -13.92
N GLY A 35 -6.59 -24.22 -13.39
CA GLY A 35 -6.75 -25.55 -13.98
C GLY A 35 -8.21 -25.99 -14.04
N VAL A 36 -8.97 -25.80 -12.96
CA VAL A 36 -10.42 -26.04 -12.94
C VAL A 36 -11.15 -25.13 -13.94
N CYS A 37 -10.79 -23.85 -14.01
CA CYS A 37 -11.37 -22.93 -15.01
C CYS A 37 -11.14 -23.45 -16.43
N VAL A 38 -9.93 -23.88 -16.77
CA VAL A 38 -9.62 -24.45 -18.09
C VAL A 38 -10.47 -25.69 -18.38
N LEU A 39 -10.62 -26.61 -17.42
CA LEU A 39 -11.49 -27.79 -17.56
C LEU A 39 -12.96 -27.43 -17.77
N LEU A 40 -13.41 -26.30 -17.21
CA LEU A 40 -14.76 -25.77 -17.36
C LEU A 40 -14.92 -24.81 -18.56
N ASN A 41 -13.93 -24.72 -19.46
CA ASN A 41 -13.88 -23.75 -20.55
C ASN A 41 -14.08 -22.28 -20.12
N LYS A 42 -13.66 -21.96 -18.89
CA LYS A 42 -13.64 -20.60 -18.33
C LYS A 42 -12.24 -20.00 -18.46
N PRO A 43 -12.12 -18.67 -18.64
CA PRO A 43 -10.82 -18.03 -18.77
C PRO A 43 -10.04 -18.09 -17.45
N PRO A 44 -8.82 -18.67 -17.43
CA PRO A 44 -7.93 -18.61 -16.27
C PRO A 44 -7.39 -17.19 -16.12
N ARG A 45 -7.31 -16.70 -14.88
CA ARG A 45 -6.92 -15.30 -14.58
C ARG A 45 -5.94 -15.18 -13.42
N LEU A 46 -5.90 -16.15 -12.51
CA LEU A 46 -5.19 -16.03 -11.25
C LEU A 46 -3.68 -15.98 -11.46
N LYS A 47 -3.13 -16.78 -12.37
CA LYS A 47 -1.70 -16.73 -12.72
C LYS A 47 -1.25 -15.34 -13.16
N LYS A 48 -2.04 -14.67 -14.01
CA LYS A 48 -1.75 -13.30 -14.47
C LYS A 48 -1.81 -12.30 -13.32
N THR A 49 -2.85 -12.39 -12.49
CA THR A 49 -3.02 -11.52 -11.31
C THR A 49 -1.84 -11.65 -10.35
N TYR A 50 -1.45 -12.88 -9.99
CA TYR A 50 -0.32 -13.10 -9.09
C TYR A 50 1.02 -12.69 -9.70
N ALA A 51 1.21 -12.84 -11.02
CA ALA A 51 2.40 -12.30 -11.68
C ALA A 51 2.49 -10.76 -11.55
N THR A 52 1.36 -10.06 -11.67
CA THR A 52 1.30 -8.61 -11.43
C THR A 52 1.60 -8.27 -9.97
N ILE A 53 1.01 -8.99 -9.02
CA ILE A 53 1.26 -8.78 -7.57
C ILE A 53 2.73 -8.99 -7.24
N THR A 54 3.33 -10.08 -7.70
CA THR A 54 4.76 -10.36 -7.47
C THR A 54 5.63 -9.26 -8.08
N LYS A 55 5.33 -8.80 -9.30
CA LYS A 55 6.05 -7.68 -9.92
C LYS A 55 5.98 -6.42 -9.05
N MET A 56 4.78 -6.03 -8.62
CA MET A 56 4.58 -4.89 -7.73
C MET A 56 5.40 -5.04 -6.44
N ALA A 57 5.27 -6.19 -5.76
CA ALA A 57 6.00 -6.49 -4.54
C ALA A 57 7.52 -6.41 -4.74
N THR A 58 8.05 -6.93 -5.85
CA THR A 58 9.49 -6.84 -6.14
C THR A 58 9.96 -5.43 -6.43
N THR A 59 9.16 -4.63 -7.14
CA THR A 59 9.51 -3.23 -7.45
C THR A 59 9.48 -2.35 -6.19
N THR A 60 8.54 -2.59 -5.28
CA THR A 60 8.43 -1.81 -4.04
C THR A 60 9.31 -2.32 -2.91
N ALA A 61 9.83 -3.55 -2.98
CA ALA A 61 10.56 -4.20 -1.89
C ALA A 61 11.69 -3.36 -1.31
N PHE A 62 12.43 -2.63 -2.15
CA PHE A 62 13.51 -1.75 -1.69
C PHE A 62 12.99 -0.62 -0.79
N TYR A 63 11.85 -0.05 -1.12
CA TYR A 63 11.26 1.04 -0.36
C TYR A 63 10.54 0.53 0.89
N THR A 64 9.86 -0.62 0.79
CA THR A 64 9.02 -1.13 1.88
C THR A 64 9.79 -1.93 2.93
N ASN A 65 10.91 -2.53 2.57
CA ASN A 65 11.64 -3.45 3.47
C ASN A 65 12.89 -2.81 4.11
N ASN A 66 13.17 -1.54 3.80
CA ASN A 66 14.25 -0.78 4.41
C ASN A 66 13.68 0.29 5.32
N ASN A 67 14.42 0.61 6.38
CA ASN A 67 14.11 1.73 7.24
C ASN A 67 14.64 3.01 6.60
N TRP A 68 13.81 4.05 6.59
CA TRP A 68 14.15 5.36 6.07
C TRP A 68 14.11 6.35 7.23
N VAL A 69 15.23 7.01 7.46
CA VAL A 69 15.28 8.17 8.35
C VAL A 69 15.17 9.39 7.46
N PHE A 70 14.04 10.08 7.57
CA PHE A 70 13.85 11.38 6.93
C PHE A 70 14.32 12.44 7.91
N ASP A 71 15.39 13.15 7.56
CA ASP A 71 15.88 14.30 8.33
C ASP A 71 15.23 15.57 7.77
N ASP A 72 14.37 16.18 8.57
CA ASP A 72 13.68 17.43 8.29
C ASP A 72 14.11 18.56 9.23
N SER A 73 15.26 18.40 9.91
CA SER A 73 15.77 19.36 10.90
C SER A 73 15.90 20.78 10.35
N ASN A 74 16.34 20.94 9.10
CA ASN A 74 16.40 22.24 8.42
C ASN A 74 15.02 22.84 8.15
N THR A 75 14.03 22.02 7.78
CA THR A 75 12.65 22.47 7.53
C THR A 75 12.02 22.94 8.83
N GLY A 76 12.19 22.18 9.92
CA GLY A 76 11.73 22.58 11.25
C GLY A 76 12.42 23.86 11.72
N ALA A 77 13.74 23.99 11.53
CA ALA A 77 14.47 25.21 11.86
C ALA A 77 13.98 26.42 11.06
N LEU A 78 13.73 26.26 9.75
CA LEU A 78 13.16 27.32 8.91
C LEU A 78 11.78 27.75 9.42
N TYR A 79 10.89 26.79 9.67
CA TYR A 79 9.53 27.07 10.17
C TYR A 79 9.56 27.81 11.52
N ASN A 80 10.45 27.40 12.43
CA ASN A 80 10.60 28.04 13.74
C ASN A 80 11.12 29.49 13.65
N ASN A 81 11.85 29.83 12.59
CA ASN A 81 12.35 31.18 12.34
C ASN A 81 11.33 32.09 11.62
N LEU A 82 10.18 31.57 11.17
CA LEU A 82 9.13 32.38 10.54
C LEU A 82 8.48 33.33 11.56
N SER A 83 7.99 34.47 11.07
CA SER A 83 7.15 35.35 11.87
C SER A 83 5.82 34.65 12.20
N GLU A 84 5.16 35.05 13.29
CA GLU A 84 3.85 34.49 13.65
C GLU A 84 2.80 34.71 12.54
N SER A 85 2.86 35.84 11.83
CA SER A 85 2.02 36.07 10.65
C SER A 85 2.31 35.08 9.52
N ASP A 86 3.58 34.79 9.26
CA ASP A 86 3.95 33.86 8.19
C ASP A 86 3.63 32.41 8.55
N LYS A 87 3.74 32.01 9.82
CA LYS A 87 3.32 30.67 10.26
C LYS A 87 1.82 30.43 10.09
N VAL A 88 1.00 31.48 10.19
CA VAL A 88 -0.45 31.40 9.92
C VAL A 88 -0.72 31.27 8.42
N ILE A 89 -0.02 32.02 7.57
CA ILE A 89 -0.18 31.97 6.11
C ILE A 89 0.36 30.64 5.54
N TYR A 90 1.50 30.19 6.06
CA TYR A 90 2.23 29.00 5.63
C TYR A 90 2.27 27.97 6.76
N HIS A 91 1.10 27.49 7.17
CA HIS A 91 0.99 26.50 8.23
C HIS A 91 1.54 25.14 7.77
N CYS A 92 2.72 24.77 8.28
CA CYS A 92 3.44 23.55 7.91
C CYS A 92 3.71 22.63 9.12
N ASP A 93 2.99 22.82 10.23
CA ASP A 93 3.10 21.94 11.39
C ASP A 93 2.23 20.70 11.18
N ILE A 94 2.87 19.53 11.11
CA ILE A 94 2.18 18.26 10.90
C ILE A 94 1.52 17.73 12.18
N THR A 95 1.90 18.27 13.34
CA THR A 95 1.36 17.85 14.64
C THR A 95 -0.07 18.36 14.87
N ASP A 96 -0.43 19.46 14.20
CA ASP A 96 -1.77 20.06 14.23
C ASP A 96 -2.77 19.35 13.28
N VAL A 97 -2.32 18.35 12.52
CA VAL A 97 -3.15 17.64 11.54
C VAL A 97 -4.00 16.56 12.20
N GLU A 98 -5.33 16.70 12.14
CA GLU A 98 -6.26 15.61 12.45
C GLU A 98 -6.33 14.63 11.26
N TRP A 99 -5.57 13.55 11.35
CA TRP A 99 -5.39 12.60 10.25
C TRP A 99 -6.68 11.91 9.78
N THR A 100 -7.65 11.70 10.67
CA THR A 100 -8.89 11.01 10.32
C THR A 100 -9.72 11.84 9.35
N GLU A 101 -9.93 13.11 9.66
CA GLU A 101 -10.63 14.09 8.83
C GLU A 101 -9.91 14.28 7.50
N GLN A 102 -8.58 14.42 7.51
CA GLN A 102 -7.81 14.54 6.26
C GLN A 102 -7.96 13.32 5.35
N ILE A 103 -7.92 12.10 5.90
CA ILE A 103 -8.13 10.88 5.13
C ILE A 103 -9.55 10.83 4.55
N VAL A 104 -10.56 11.24 5.33
CA VAL A 104 -11.95 11.30 4.86
C VAL A 104 -12.10 12.31 3.72
N LEU A 105 -11.55 13.52 3.87
CA LEU A 105 -11.55 14.56 2.83
C LEU A 105 -10.86 14.09 1.55
N CYS A 106 -9.68 13.49 1.66
CA CYS A 106 -8.97 12.93 0.50
C CYS A 106 -9.80 11.87 -0.23
N ASN A 107 -10.48 11.00 0.51
CA ASN A 107 -11.36 9.99 -0.07
C ASN A 107 -12.59 10.61 -0.75
N GLN A 108 -13.18 11.65 -0.19
CA GLN A 108 -14.29 12.39 -0.79
C GLN A 108 -13.85 13.08 -2.08
N TYR A 109 -12.70 13.76 -2.07
CA TYR A 109 -12.14 14.42 -3.24
C TYR A 109 -11.80 13.44 -4.37
N ARG A 110 -11.22 12.27 -4.03
CA ARG A 110 -10.98 11.21 -5.01
C ARG A 110 -12.28 10.72 -5.65
N ARG A 111 -13.38 10.64 -4.89
CA ARG A 111 -14.69 10.24 -5.40
C ARG A 111 -15.32 11.32 -6.29
N SER A 112 -15.07 12.61 -6.05
CA SER A 112 -15.57 13.68 -6.92
C SER A 112 -14.85 13.75 -8.26
N LEU A 113 -13.55 13.40 -8.31
CA LEU A 113 -12.77 13.35 -9.56
C LEU A 113 -13.06 12.12 -10.43
N ALA A 114 -13.67 11.07 -9.85
CA ALA A 114 -14.02 9.84 -10.55
C ALA A 114 -15.44 9.87 -11.17
N LYS A 115 -16.13 11.01 -11.12
CA LYS A 115 -17.40 11.29 -11.80
C LYS A 115 -17.16 12.20 -13.00
#